data_AF-A0A846EYF3-F1
#
_entry.id   AF-A0A846EYF3-F1
#
_cell.length_a   1.000
_cell.length_b   1.000
_cell.length_c   1.000
_cell.angle_alpha   90.00
_cell.angle_beta   90.00
_cell.angle_gamma   90.00
#
_symmetry.space_group_name_H-M   'P 1'
#
loop_
_entity.id
_entity.type
_entity.pdbx_description
1 polymer ?
#
loop_
_entity_poly.entity_id
_entity_poly.type
_entity_poly.pdbx_seq_one_letter_code
_entity_poly.pdbx_strand_id
1 'polypeptide(L)'
;MTVETWVNRLCKLSPISSLTMELVKFDTQKIQNPEISGVEYQKGELFGDHVREYLLEKWGRLSADCGAIDTPLEVEHIVPRSKGGSNRVSNLAIACHQCNQNKGAMDIREFLENKPSILAHVLKVAKTPLKDAAAVNTTHTQIFETLKAKGLRVITGSGAGTKYNRCRLNLPKEHWIDAAGVGEIEKLTIFTSQPLVVTAMGHGCRQMVQMDKYGFPRIGDKAKKPVPGWKTGDMINVVKGQNAGLKAVRMKTVTSKGNFDIREGDQILSVSRNHIQPVHRQDGYNYSF
;
A
#
# COMPACT_ATOMS: atom_id res chain seq x y z
N MET A 1 -15.89 4.69 -0.24
CA MET A 1 -14.44 4.39 -0.13
C MET A 1 -14.11 3.17 -0.99
N THR A 2 -12.95 3.11 -1.66
CA THR A 2 -12.58 1.98 -2.56
C THR A 2 -12.65 0.61 -1.89
N VAL A 3 -12.13 0.49 -0.66
CA VAL A 3 -12.14 -0.76 0.11
C VAL A 3 -13.56 -1.26 0.35
N GLU A 4 -14.47 -0.38 0.76
CA GLU A 4 -15.87 -0.72 1.02
C GLU A 4 -16.58 -1.25 -0.24
N THR A 5 -16.34 -0.62 -1.40
CA THR A 5 -16.87 -1.07 -2.69
C THR A 5 -16.46 -2.51 -3.00
N TRP A 6 -15.18 -2.85 -2.75
CA TRP A 6 -14.67 -4.20 -2.99
C TRP A 6 -15.23 -5.23 -2.01
N VAL A 7 -15.29 -4.91 -0.72
CA VAL A 7 -15.90 -5.80 0.28
C VAL A 7 -17.36 -6.10 -0.09
N ASN A 8 -18.14 -5.10 -0.46
CA ASN A 8 -19.53 -5.29 -0.90
C ASN A 8 -19.64 -6.18 -2.16
N ARG A 9 -18.69 -6.09 -3.09
CA ARG A 9 -18.67 -6.94 -4.30
C ARG A 9 -18.32 -8.38 -3.95
N LEU A 10 -17.27 -8.58 -3.16
CA LEU A 10 -16.81 -9.92 -2.76
C LEU A 10 -17.88 -10.65 -1.94
N CYS A 11 -18.57 -9.95 -1.03
CA CYS A 11 -19.68 -10.53 -0.26
C CYS A 11 -20.88 -10.95 -1.12
N LYS A 12 -21.05 -10.39 -2.33
CA LYS A 12 -22.06 -10.84 -3.30
C LYS A 12 -21.63 -12.07 -4.09
N LEU A 13 -20.32 -12.28 -4.23
CA LEU A 13 -19.74 -13.39 -5.00
C LEU A 13 -19.50 -14.64 -4.15
N SER A 14 -19.27 -14.46 -2.85
CA SER A 14 -18.96 -15.55 -1.93
C SER A 14 -19.43 -15.24 -0.50
N PRO A 15 -19.85 -16.23 0.30
CA PRO A 15 -20.15 -16.04 1.71
C PRO A 15 -18.86 -15.75 2.50
N ILE A 16 -18.57 -14.48 2.73
CA ILE A 16 -17.42 -14.03 3.54
C ILE A 16 -17.81 -14.09 5.02
N SER A 17 -17.07 -14.86 5.83
CA SER A 17 -17.31 -15.03 7.27
C SER A 17 -16.55 -14.02 8.15
N SER A 18 -15.41 -13.54 7.67
CA SER A 18 -14.56 -12.58 8.38
C SER A 18 -13.73 -11.75 7.42
N LEU A 19 -13.29 -10.59 7.90
CA LEU A 19 -12.38 -9.68 7.21
C LEU A 19 -11.10 -9.55 8.04
N THR A 20 -9.94 -9.54 7.39
CA THR A 20 -8.66 -9.24 8.03
C THR A 20 -8.12 -7.92 7.49
N MET A 21 -7.54 -7.10 8.37
CA MET A 21 -6.84 -5.89 7.93
C MET A 21 -5.70 -5.52 8.88
N GLU A 22 -4.67 -4.88 8.35
CA GLU A 22 -3.66 -4.24 9.20
C GLU A 22 -4.24 -2.94 9.76
N LEU A 23 -4.45 -2.85 11.06
CA LEU A 23 -5.07 -1.67 11.68
C LEU A 23 -4.07 -0.52 11.84
N VAL A 24 -2.80 -0.84 12.10
CA VAL A 24 -1.78 0.16 12.35
C VAL A 24 -0.46 -0.33 11.79
N LYS A 25 0.20 0.47 10.94
CA LYS A 25 1.57 0.17 10.51
C LYS A 25 2.52 0.22 11.71
N PHE A 26 2.28 1.16 12.64
CA PHE A 26 3.02 1.35 13.89
C PHE A 26 2.10 1.87 15.00
N ASP A 27 1.92 1.12 16.09
CA ASP A 27 1.20 1.59 17.28
C ASP A 27 2.04 2.64 18.03
N THR A 28 1.93 3.90 17.62
CA THR A 28 2.81 4.99 18.10
C THR A 28 2.66 5.24 19.59
N GLN A 29 1.50 4.99 20.19
CA GLN A 29 1.31 5.13 21.64
C GLN A 29 2.07 4.06 22.40
N LYS A 30 2.00 2.79 21.94
CA LYS A 30 2.75 1.68 22.56
C LYS A 30 4.25 1.76 22.31
N ILE A 31 4.67 2.29 21.15
CA ILE A 31 6.08 2.51 20.79
C ILE A 31 6.70 3.65 21.62
N GLN A 32 5.93 4.69 21.94
CA GLN A 32 6.40 5.81 22.77
C GLN A 32 6.42 5.47 24.26
N ASN A 33 5.48 4.63 24.73
CA ASN A 33 5.35 4.21 26.12
C ASN A 33 5.27 2.67 26.23
N PRO A 34 6.42 1.97 26.29
CA PRO A 34 6.47 0.52 26.41
C PRO A 34 5.79 -0.04 27.69
N GLU A 35 5.52 0.81 28.68
CA GLU A 35 4.98 0.43 29.99
C GLU A 35 3.44 0.48 30.08
N ILE A 36 2.73 0.89 29.01
CA ILE A 36 1.26 1.10 29.04
C ILE A 36 0.44 -0.17 28.67
N SER A 37 1.03 -1.34 28.43
CA SER A 37 0.26 -2.56 28.14
C SER A 37 0.81 -3.82 28.79
N GLY A 38 -0.13 -4.65 29.27
CA GLY A 38 0.06 -5.83 30.11
C GLY A 38 1.05 -6.87 29.62
N VAL A 39 1.31 -7.79 30.54
CA VAL A 39 2.40 -8.79 30.59
C VAL A 39 2.57 -9.64 29.33
N GLU A 40 1.56 -9.73 28.46
CA GLU A 40 1.58 -10.55 27.23
C GLU A 40 2.28 -9.87 26.04
N TYR A 41 2.37 -8.54 25.99
CA TYR A 41 2.99 -7.82 24.85
C TYR A 41 4.49 -7.54 25.05
N GLN A 42 4.98 -7.64 26.30
CA GLN A 42 6.36 -7.33 26.68
C GLN A 42 7.34 -8.52 26.54
N LYS A 43 6.88 -9.68 26.09
CA LYS A 43 7.71 -10.88 25.95
C LYS A 43 7.59 -11.49 24.55
N GLY A 44 8.37 -11.00 23.61
CA GLY A 44 8.52 -11.67 22.32
C GLY A 44 9.43 -10.94 21.31
N GLU A 45 10.07 -11.74 20.45
CA GLU A 45 10.80 -11.34 19.24
C GLU A 45 10.01 -10.33 18.38
N LEU A 46 8.67 -10.49 18.36
CA LEU A 46 7.72 -9.62 17.68
C LEU A 46 7.76 -8.15 18.13
N PHE A 47 7.95 -7.86 19.43
CA PHE A 47 8.02 -6.47 19.91
C PHE A 47 9.30 -5.77 19.43
N GLY A 48 10.42 -6.51 19.38
CA GLY A 48 11.67 -6.03 18.81
C GLY A 48 11.55 -5.71 17.32
N ASP A 49 10.86 -6.58 16.56
CA ASP A 49 10.59 -6.38 15.14
C ASP A 49 9.75 -5.12 14.87
N HIS A 50 8.76 -4.83 15.72
CA HIS A 50 7.92 -3.64 15.61
C HIS A 50 8.71 -2.34 15.78
N VAL A 51 9.56 -2.26 16.80
CA VAL A 51 10.39 -1.07 17.06
C VAL A 51 11.41 -0.89 15.94
N ARG A 52 12.02 -1.99 15.48
CA ARG A 52 12.98 -1.96 14.38
C ARG A 52 12.36 -1.45 13.08
N GLU A 53 11.20 -1.96 12.67
CA GLU A 53 10.54 -1.50 11.44
C GLU A 53 10.09 -0.03 11.55
N TYR A 54 9.63 0.41 12.73
CA TYR A 54 9.32 1.82 12.97
C TYR A 54 10.54 2.71 12.77
N LEU A 55 11.68 2.31 13.33
CA LEU A 55 12.91 3.05 13.18
C LEU A 55 13.41 3.02 11.73
N LEU A 56 13.35 1.89 11.04
CA LEU A 56 13.70 1.80 9.61
C LEU A 56 12.91 2.80 8.77
N GLU A 57 11.60 2.91 8.98
CA GLU A 57 10.77 3.89 8.27
C GLU A 57 11.12 5.32 8.67
N LYS A 58 11.29 5.57 9.98
CA LYS A 58 11.62 6.90 10.52
C LYS A 58 12.95 7.45 10.01
N TRP A 59 13.94 6.59 9.84
CA TRP A 59 15.27 6.93 9.36
C TRP A 59 15.43 6.75 7.84
N GLY A 60 14.32 6.49 7.12
CA GLY A 60 14.34 6.35 5.66
C GLY A 60 15.15 5.15 5.16
N ARG A 61 15.35 4.14 6.01
CA ARG A 61 16.20 2.96 5.77
C ARG A 61 17.66 3.33 5.48
N LEU A 62 18.12 4.41 6.10
CA LEU A 62 19.50 4.89 6.06
C LEU A 62 20.14 4.73 7.44
N SER A 63 21.45 4.48 7.45
CA SER A 63 22.23 4.62 8.69
C SER A 63 22.20 6.08 9.16
N ALA A 64 21.80 6.33 10.40
CA ALA A 64 21.73 7.65 11.01
C ALA A 64 23.08 8.37 11.03
N ASP A 65 24.17 7.62 11.24
CA ASP A 65 25.52 8.17 11.40
C ASP A 65 26.26 8.46 10.09
N CYS A 66 26.05 7.63 9.06
CA CYS A 66 26.85 7.65 7.83
C CYS A 66 26.03 7.68 6.55
N GLY A 67 24.70 7.54 6.62
CA GLY A 67 23.81 7.56 5.46
C GLY A 67 23.86 6.31 4.57
N ALA A 68 24.51 5.24 5.01
CA ALA A 68 24.60 4.00 4.23
C ALA A 68 23.21 3.45 3.86
N ILE A 69 23.05 3.08 2.59
CA ILE A 69 21.89 2.38 2.00
C ILE A 69 22.22 0.90 1.80
N ASP A 70 21.19 0.08 1.59
CA ASP A 70 21.29 -1.32 1.13
C ASP A 70 22.23 -2.21 1.95
N THR A 71 22.38 -1.89 3.23
CA THR A 71 23.20 -2.65 4.18
C THR A 71 22.34 -3.11 5.36
N PRO A 72 22.66 -4.24 6.02
CA PRO A 72 22.01 -4.60 7.28
C PRO A 72 22.20 -3.49 8.31
N LEU A 73 21.09 -2.90 8.72
CA LEU A 73 21.08 -1.88 9.76
C LEU A 73 20.70 -2.49 11.12
N GLU A 74 21.17 -1.91 12.20
CA GLU A 74 20.96 -2.35 13.58
C GLU A 74 20.31 -1.23 14.39
N VAL A 75 19.50 -1.61 15.37
CA VAL A 75 18.95 -0.63 16.33
C VAL A 75 20.06 -0.25 17.29
N GLU A 76 20.29 1.05 17.45
CA GLU A 76 21.28 1.57 18.38
C GLU A 76 20.69 2.61 19.33
N HIS A 77 21.35 2.82 20.47
CA HIS A 77 20.96 3.82 21.46
C HIS A 77 21.78 5.10 21.30
N ILE A 78 21.10 6.23 21.15
CA ILE A 78 21.69 7.57 21.06
C ILE A 78 22.48 7.89 22.34
N VAL A 79 21.79 7.83 23.49
CA VAL A 79 22.42 7.73 24.81
C VAL A 79 22.51 6.25 25.15
N PRO A 80 23.70 5.66 25.34
CA PRO A 80 23.88 4.25 25.67
C PRO A 80 23.15 3.83 26.94
N ARG A 81 22.69 2.58 27.01
CA ARG A 81 22.06 2.02 28.22
C ARG A 81 22.95 2.09 29.46
N SER A 82 24.26 1.87 29.29
CA SER A 82 25.26 1.99 30.36
C SER A 82 25.35 3.40 30.95
N LYS A 83 24.97 4.43 30.17
CA LYS A 83 24.91 5.83 30.59
C LYS A 83 23.47 6.27 30.94
N GLY A 84 22.56 5.34 31.21
CA GLY A 84 21.17 5.63 31.60
C GLY A 84 20.20 5.87 30.43
N GLY A 85 20.61 5.53 29.20
CA GLY A 85 19.77 5.64 28.02
C GLY A 85 18.50 4.78 28.06
N SER A 86 17.36 5.36 27.68
CA SER A 86 16.08 4.66 27.62
C SER A 86 15.89 3.86 26.32
N ASN A 87 15.00 2.85 26.35
CA ASN A 87 14.53 2.14 25.14
C ASN A 87 13.41 2.88 24.39
N ARG A 88 13.15 4.15 24.71
CA ARG A 88 12.15 4.94 23.99
C ARG A 88 12.66 5.25 22.60
N VAL A 89 11.77 5.28 21.60
CA VAL A 89 12.13 5.62 20.21
C VAL A 89 12.69 7.02 19.99
N SER A 90 12.58 7.89 21.00
CA SER A 90 13.27 9.19 21.02
C SER A 90 14.76 9.09 21.36
N ASN A 91 15.21 7.95 21.86
CA ASN A 91 16.60 7.63 22.17
C ASN A 91 17.16 6.49 21.29
N LEU A 92 16.40 6.01 20.31
CA LEU A 92 16.83 4.95 19.39
C LEU A 92 17.06 5.51 17.99
N ALA A 93 18.12 5.03 17.36
CA ALA A 93 18.46 5.27 15.97
C ALA A 93 18.72 3.94 15.25
N ILE A 94 19.02 4.03 13.96
CA ILE A 94 19.38 2.89 13.12
C ILE A 94 20.77 3.16 12.55
N ALA A 95 21.71 2.25 12.73
CA ALA A 95 23.08 2.39 12.23
C ALA A 95 23.51 1.14 11.45
N CYS A 96 24.43 1.30 10.50
CA CYS A 96 25.11 0.13 9.93
C CYS A 96 25.99 -0.55 11.00
N HIS A 97 26.27 -1.84 10.81
CA HIS A 97 27.06 -2.62 11.76
C HIS A 97 28.38 -1.93 12.16
N GLN A 98 29.13 -1.40 11.19
CA GLN A 98 30.41 -0.74 11.46
C GLN A 98 30.26 0.52 12.33
N CYS A 99 29.24 1.36 12.07
CA CYS A 99 28.99 2.55 12.86
C CYS A 99 28.56 2.20 14.28
N ASN A 100 27.67 1.22 14.42
CA ASN A 100 27.19 0.75 15.72
C ASN A 100 28.36 0.21 16.58
N GLN A 101 29.24 -0.61 15.99
CA GLN A 101 30.44 -1.13 16.67
C GLN A 101 31.43 -0.02 17.03
N ASN A 102 31.71 0.91 16.11
CA ASN A 102 32.65 2.00 16.35
C ASN A 102 32.17 2.96 17.45
N LYS A 103 30.85 3.23 17.51
CA LYS A 103 30.26 4.04 18.57
C LYS A 103 30.30 3.31 19.91
N GLY A 104 29.96 2.02 19.92
CA GLY A 104 29.93 1.20 21.12
C GLY A 104 29.14 1.85 22.26
N ALA A 105 29.79 2.05 23.40
CA ALA A 105 29.20 2.66 24.60
C ALA A 105 29.38 4.19 24.68
N MET A 106 29.75 4.87 23.59
CA MET A 106 29.86 6.34 23.54
C MET A 106 28.50 7.01 23.33
N ASP A 107 28.34 8.22 23.84
CA ASP A 107 27.17 9.06 23.52
C ASP A 107 27.25 9.50 22.06
N ILE A 108 26.11 9.66 21.38
CA ILE A 108 26.10 10.13 19.99
C ILE A 108 26.84 11.46 19.81
N ARG A 109 26.81 12.33 20.83
CA ARG A 109 27.45 13.64 20.80
C ARG A 109 28.96 13.52 20.81
N GLU A 110 29.49 12.55 21.55
CA GLU A 110 30.93 12.23 21.58
C GLU A 110 31.32 11.60 20.24
N PHE A 111 30.54 10.63 19.74
CA PHE A 111 30.87 9.91 18.51
C PHE A 111 30.84 10.81 17.25
N LEU A 112 29.91 11.77 17.19
CA LEU A 112 29.74 12.68 16.07
C LEU A 112 30.26 14.10 16.34
N GLU A 113 31.16 14.29 17.32
CA GLU A 113 31.72 15.60 17.67
C GLU A 113 32.32 16.33 16.45
N ASN A 114 33.04 15.58 15.61
CA ASN A 114 33.66 16.10 14.38
C ASN A 114 32.69 16.19 13.18
N LYS A 115 31.40 15.88 13.37
CA LYS A 115 30.35 15.84 12.33
C LYS A 115 29.09 16.59 12.78
N PRO A 116 29.17 17.91 13.04
CA PRO A 116 28.10 18.67 13.68
C PRO A 116 26.79 18.70 12.89
N SER A 117 26.85 18.66 11.55
CA SER A 117 25.66 18.61 10.69
C SER A 117 24.87 17.31 10.87
N ILE A 118 25.56 16.17 10.95
CA ILE A 118 24.96 14.86 11.16
C ILE A 118 24.44 14.75 12.59
N LEU A 119 25.20 15.19 13.58
CA LEU A 119 24.75 15.22 14.98
C LEU A 119 23.44 16.02 15.14
N ALA A 120 23.37 17.21 14.54
CA ALA A 120 22.16 18.03 14.57
C ALA A 120 20.97 17.33 13.89
N HIS A 121 21.22 16.64 12.76
CA HIS A 121 20.20 15.85 12.09
C HIS A 121 19.69 14.70 12.96
N VAL A 122 20.58 13.89 13.54
CA VAL A 122 20.24 12.75 14.39
C VAL A 122 19.41 13.19 15.60
N LEU A 123 19.86 14.22 16.33
CA LEU A 123 19.14 14.73 17.50
C LEU A 123 17.77 15.31 17.15
N LYS A 124 17.62 15.89 15.95
CA LYS A 124 16.34 16.41 15.46
C LYS A 124 15.40 15.27 15.07
N VAL A 125 15.84 14.34 14.23
CA VAL A 125 15.02 13.22 13.73
C VAL A 125 14.59 12.30 14.87
N ALA A 126 15.49 12.03 15.82
CA ALA A 126 15.19 11.22 17.00
C ALA A 126 13.96 11.76 17.77
N LYS A 127 13.83 13.09 17.91
CA LYS A 127 12.71 13.72 18.62
C LYS A 127 11.44 13.85 17.79
N THR A 128 11.53 13.78 16.47
CA THR A 128 10.34 13.89 15.61
C THR A 128 9.58 12.56 15.52
N PRO A 129 8.25 12.55 15.73
CA PRO A 129 7.42 11.40 15.41
C PRO A 129 7.32 11.21 13.89
N LEU A 130 7.00 10.00 13.45
CA LEU A 130 6.78 9.68 12.04
C LEU A 130 5.56 10.47 11.53
N LYS A 131 5.79 11.51 10.71
CA LYS A 131 4.78 12.48 10.29
C LYS A 131 3.56 11.84 9.61
N ASP A 132 3.79 10.85 8.76
CA ASP A 132 2.74 10.22 7.97
C ASP A 132 2.00 9.11 8.71
N ALA A 133 2.50 8.68 9.88
CA ALA A 133 1.85 7.65 10.68
C ALA A 133 0.43 8.06 11.09
N ALA A 134 0.23 9.33 11.49
CA ALA A 134 -1.07 9.81 11.93
C ALA A 134 -2.12 9.81 10.80
N ALA A 135 -1.72 10.18 9.59
CA ALA A 135 -2.62 10.18 8.42
C ALA A 135 -2.99 8.75 8.00
N VAL A 136 -2.00 7.85 7.95
CA VAL A 136 -2.21 6.42 7.65
C VAL A 136 -3.09 5.77 8.72
N ASN A 137 -2.78 5.99 10.00
CA ASN A 137 -3.55 5.43 11.11
C ASN A 137 -4.99 5.96 11.11
N THR A 138 -5.21 7.25 10.87
CA THR A 138 -6.57 7.81 10.74
C THR A 138 -7.34 7.13 9.61
N THR A 139 -6.69 6.91 8.46
CA THR A 139 -7.29 6.22 7.32
C THR A 139 -7.64 4.76 7.66
N HIS A 140 -6.74 4.05 8.33
CA HIS A 140 -6.96 2.66 8.76
C HIS A 140 -8.07 2.56 9.80
N THR A 141 -8.14 3.48 10.76
CA THR A 141 -9.25 3.55 11.73
C THR A 141 -10.58 3.77 11.00
N GLN A 142 -10.64 4.69 10.04
CA GLN A 142 -11.86 4.90 9.26
C GLN A 142 -12.25 3.66 8.44
N ILE A 143 -11.27 2.96 7.87
CA ILE A 143 -11.50 1.68 7.17
C ILE A 143 -12.08 0.66 8.16
N PHE A 144 -11.45 0.49 9.33
CA PHE A 144 -11.88 -0.45 10.35
C PHE A 144 -13.33 -0.22 10.79
N GLU A 145 -13.70 1.02 11.13
CA GLU A 145 -15.07 1.35 11.51
C GLU A 145 -16.06 1.09 10.36
N THR A 146 -15.66 1.39 9.12
CA THR A 146 -16.50 1.10 7.94
C THR A 146 -16.70 -0.41 7.74
N LEU A 147 -15.67 -1.22 7.97
CA LEU A 147 -15.78 -2.68 7.85
C LEU A 147 -16.56 -3.30 9.01
N LYS A 148 -16.36 -2.81 10.22
CA LYS A 148 -17.09 -3.24 11.42
C LYS A 148 -18.60 -2.99 11.27
N ALA A 149 -18.99 -1.87 10.66
CA ALA A 149 -20.37 -1.54 10.36
C ALA A 149 -21.06 -2.52 9.38
N LYS A 150 -20.31 -3.41 8.69
CA LYS A 150 -20.89 -4.46 7.83
C LYS A 150 -21.45 -5.65 8.61
N GLY A 151 -21.24 -5.71 9.93
CA GLY A 151 -21.67 -6.84 10.75
C GLY A 151 -20.82 -8.10 10.57
N LEU A 152 -19.68 -8.01 9.87
CA LEU A 152 -18.71 -9.08 9.72
C LEU A 152 -17.68 -9.03 10.85
N ARG A 153 -17.15 -10.20 11.24
CA ARG A 153 -16.01 -10.25 12.17
C ARG A 153 -14.78 -9.62 11.51
N VAL A 154 -14.28 -8.52 12.06
CA VAL A 154 -13.06 -7.86 11.59
C VAL A 154 -11.90 -8.23 12.51
N ILE A 155 -10.91 -8.93 11.96
CA ILE A 155 -9.67 -9.32 12.62
C ILE A 155 -8.61 -8.30 12.24
N THR A 156 -7.87 -7.82 13.23
CA THR A 156 -6.79 -6.85 13.02
C THR A 156 -5.43 -7.53 13.19
N GLY A 157 -4.46 -7.07 12.42
CA GLY A 157 -3.07 -7.50 12.52
C GLY A 157 -2.11 -6.33 12.35
N SER A 158 -0.84 -6.67 12.26
CA SER A 158 0.26 -5.73 12.12
C SER A 158 1.24 -6.21 11.06
N GLY A 159 1.93 -5.30 10.38
CA GLY A 159 2.87 -5.66 9.32
C GLY A 159 4.02 -6.58 9.78
N ALA A 160 4.47 -6.45 11.04
CA ALA A 160 5.47 -7.37 11.58
C ALA A 160 4.88 -8.77 11.82
N GLY A 161 3.64 -8.87 12.30
CA GLY A 161 2.93 -10.15 12.43
C GLY A 161 2.74 -10.84 11.08
N THR A 162 2.37 -10.07 10.04
CA THR A 162 2.28 -10.54 8.66
C THR A 162 3.62 -11.09 8.16
N LYS A 163 4.71 -10.35 8.38
CA LYS A 163 6.07 -10.78 8.02
C LYS A 163 6.47 -12.05 8.78
N TYR A 164 6.20 -12.12 10.08
CA TYR A 164 6.49 -13.29 10.91
C TYR A 164 5.75 -14.53 10.41
N ASN A 165 4.44 -14.42 10.14
CA ASN A 165 3.64 -15.51 9.58
C ASN A 165 4.19 -15.96 8.21
N ARG A 166 4.52 -15.02 7.33
CA ARG A 166 5.10 -15.32 6.02
C ARG A 166 6.42 -16.08 6.13
N CYS A 167 7.32 -15.65 7.01
CA CYS A 167 8.61 -16.30 7.24
C CYS A 167 8.45 -17.69 7.86
N ARG A 168 7.64 -17.82 8.92
CA ARG A 168 7.39 -19.11 9.60
C ARG A 168 6.73 -20.14 8.68
N LEU A 169 5.85 -19.71 7.78
CA LEU A 169 5.14 -20.58 6.83
C LEU A 169 5.89 -20.77 5.50
N ASN A 170 7.11 -20.21 5.36
CA ASN A 170 7.94 -20.29 4.16
C ASN A 170 7.22 -19.83 2.87
N LEU A 171 6.53 -18.70 2.95
CA LEU A 171 5.74 -18.14 1.85
C LEU A 171 6.51 -17.00 1.12
N PRO A 172 6.37 -16.88 -0.21
CA PRO A 172 7.00 -15.81 -0.97
C PRO A 172 6.36 -14.45 -0.65
N LYS A 173 7.12 -13.37 -0.85
CA LYS A 173 6.65 -12.01 -0.61
C LYS A 173 5.82 -11.51 -1.81
N GLU A 174 4.50 -11.54 -1.65
CA GLU A 174 3.54 -11.02 -2.62
C GLU A 174 2.41 -10.29 -1.88
N HIS A 175 1.87 -9.21 -2.46
CA HIS A 175 0.86 -8.39 -1.78
C HIS A 175 -0.40 -9.18 -1.35
N TRP A 176 -0.86 -10.12 -2.18
CA TRP A 176 -2.02 -10.95 -1.86
C TRP A 176 -1.72 -12.04 -0.83
N ILE A 177 -0.47 -12.51 -0.76
CA ILE A 177 0.01 -13.44 0.27
C ILE A 177 0.16 -12.71 1.61
N ASP A 178 0.75 -11.51 1.60
CA ASP A 178 0.86 -10.67 2.79
C ASP A 178 -0.54 -10.37 3.36
N ALA A 179 -1.51 -10.00 2.51
CA ALA A 179 -2.91 -9.79 2.94
C ALA A 179 -3.55 -11.04 3.58
N ALA A 180 -3.24 -12.22 3.05
CA ALA A 180 -3.70 -13.49 3.62
C ALA A 180 -2.96 -13.86 4.92
N GLY A 181 -1.77 -13.29 5.15
CA GLY A 181 -0.93 -13.49 6.34
C GLY A 181 -1.28 -12.61 7.55
N VAL A 182 -2.28 -11.73 7.43
CA VAL A 182 -2.68 -10.79 8.48
C VAL A 182 -3.47 -11.48 9.59
N GLY A 183 -3.04 -11.28 10.85
CA GLY A 183 -3.71 -11.78 12.05
C GLY A 183 -3.03 -13.03 12.63
N GLU A 184 -3.74 -13.74 13.49
CA GLU A 184 -3.26 -14.99 14.09
C GLU A 184 -3.58 -16.16 13.16
N ILE A 185 -2.54 -16.74 12.55
CA ILE A 185 -2.68 -17.78 11.54
C ILE A 185 -1.81 -18.97 11.93
N GLU A 186 -2.43 -20.12 12.15
CA GLU A 186 -1.68 -21.37 12.38
C GLU A 186 -1.22 -21.98 11.06
N LYS A 187 -2.12 -22.02 10.06
CA LYS A 187 -1.89 -22.61 8.75
C LYS A 187 -2.54 -21.77 7.66
N LEU A 188 -1.85 -21.59 6.55
CA LEU A 188 -2.38 -20.95 5.34
C LEU A 188 -2.28 -21.91 4.15
N THR A 189 -3.39 -22.11 3.44
CA THR A 189 -3.45 -22.93 2.22
C THR A 189 -3.75 -22.03 1.03
N ILE A 190 -2.89 -22.06 0.01
CA ILE A 190 -3.03 -21.28 -1.22
C ILE A 190 -3.66 -22.17 -2.30
N PHE A 191 -4.79 -21.73 -2.85
CA PHE A 191 -5.53 -22.47 -3.90
C PHE A 191 -5.31 -21.93 -5.32
N THR A 192 -4.60 -20.81 -5.48
CA THR A 192 -4.33 -20.20 -6.78
C THR A 192 -2.95 -19.54 -6.80
N SER A 193 -2.27 -19.62 -7.93
CA SER A 193 -1.05 -18.87 -8.23
C SER A 193 -1.29 -17.74 -9.25
N GLN A 194 -2.53 -17.57 -9.71
CA GLN A 194 -2.92 -16.58 -10.71
C GLN A 194 -4.01 -15.66 -10.12
N PRO A 195 -3.63 -14.65 -9.32
CA PRO A 195 -4.58 -13.71 -8.75
C PRO A 195 -5.15 -12.77 -9.83
N LEU A 196 -6.41 -12.37 -9.68
CA LEU A 196 -6.97 -11.28 -10.48
C LEU A 196 -6.40 -9.95 -9.98
N VAL A 197 -5.59 -9.30 -10.81
CA VAL A 197 -5.06 -7.96 -10.56
C VAL A 197 -6.12 -6.93 -10.95
N VAL A 198 -6.51 -6.12 -9.97
CA VAL A 198 -7.48 -5.04 -10.15
C VAL A 198 -6.79 -3.70 -9.94
N THR A 199 -6.75 -2.88 -11.00
CA THR A 199 -6.18 -1.53 -10.94
C THR A 199 -7.28 -0.48 -10.95
N ALA A 200 -7.27 0.45 -9.99
CA ALA A 200 -8.19 1.58 -10.00
C ALA A 200 -7.79 2.58 -11.09
N MET A 201 -8.65 2.77 -12.10
CA MET A 201 -8.43 3.67 -13.25
C MET A 201 -9.16 5.01 -13.11
N GLY A 202 -10.01 5.14 -12.09
CA GLY A 202 -10.92 6.28 -11.92
C GLY A 202 -12.06 6.29 -12.94
N HIS A 203 -12.94 7.29 -12.81
CA HIS A 203 -14.14 7.43 -13.66
C HIS A 203 -13.96 8.40 -14.83
N GLY A 204 -12.71 8.60 -15.26
CA GLY A 204 -12.34 9.61 -16.26
C GLY A 204 -12.27 11.03 -15.69
N CYS A 205 -11.89 11.99 -16.54
CA CYS A 205 -11.84 13.39 -16.16
C CYS A 205 -13.21 14.06 -16.37
N ARG A 206 -13.67 14.87 -15.41
CA ARG A 206 -14.88 15.71 -15.56
C ARG A 206 -14.69 16.87 -16.52
N GLN A 207 -13.44 17.17 -16.89
CA GLN A 207 -13.12 18.19 -17.88
C GLN A 207 -13.56 17.72 -19.27
N MET A 208 -14.67 18.29 -19.73
CA MET A 208 -15.31 17.93 -21.01
C MET A 208 -14.64 18.55 -22.23
N VAL A 209 -13.88 19.63 -22.02
CA VAL A 209 -13.19 20.40 -23.07
C VAL A 209 -11.74 20.56 -22.68
N GLN A 210 -10.81 20.20 -23.57
CA GLN A 210 -9.40 20.42 -23.29
C GLN A 210 -9.10 21.92 -23.30
N MET A 211 -8.45 22.39 -22.24
CA MET A 211 -7.99 23.76 -22.17
C MET A 211 -6.58 23.89 -22.79
N ASP A 212 -6.24 25.08 -23.25
CA ASP A 212 -4.86 25.46 -23.49
C ASP A 212 -4.13 25.70 -22.15
N LYS A 213 -2.84 26.05 -22.22
CA LYS A 213 -2.02 26.31 -21.03
C LYS A 213 -2.48 27.54 -20.21
N TYR A 214 -3.40 28.35 -20.74
CA TYR A 214 -3.95 29.55 -20.10
C TYR A 214 -5.36 29.32 -19.55
N GLY A 215 -5.94 28.13 -19.72
CA GLY A 215 -7.26 27.78 -19.23
C GLY A 215 -8.41 28.07 -20.21
N PHE A 216 -8.12 28.45 -21.46
CA PHE A 216 -9.14 28.67 -22.48
C PHE A 216 -9.45 27.38 -23.25
N PRO A 217 -10.72 27.15 -23.64
CA PRO A 217 -11.09 26.05 -24.53
C PRO A 217 -10.25 26.01 -25.81
N ARG A 218 -9.67 24.87 -26.14
CA ARG A 218 -8.97 24.70 -27.43
C ARG A 218 -9.97 24.85 -28.58
N ILE A 219 -9.61 25.66 -29.57
CA ILE A 219 -10.45 25.94 -30.75
C ILE A 219 -10.73 24.64 -31.51
N GLY A 220 -12.01 24.37 -31.79
CA GLY A 220 -12.45 23.22 -32.59
C GLY A 220 -12.79 21.95 -31.79
N ASP A 221 -12.61 21.95 -30.46
CA ASP A 221 -12.96 20.80 -29.63
C ASP A 221 -14.49 20.67 -29.53
N LYS A 222 -15.05 19.53 -29.98
CA LYS A 222 -16.49 19.26 -29.96
C LYS A 222 -16.81 18.31 -28.81
N ALA A 223 -17.89 18.60 -28.08
CA ALA A 223 -18.40 17.70 -27.07
C ALA A 223 -18.63 16.29 -27.67
N LYS A 224 -18.04 15.27 -27.04
CA LYS A 224 -18.22 13.88 -27.47
C LYS A 224 -19.70 13.51 -27.34
N LYS A 225 -20.32 13.07 -28.44
CA LYS A 225 -21.69 12.57 -28.42
C LYS A 225 -21.70 11.17 -27.83
N PRO A 226 -22.40 10.92 -26.70
CA PRO A 226 -22.49 9.58 -26.14
C PRO A 226 -23.25 8.67 -27.09
N VAL A 227 -22.76 7.45 -27.29
CA VAL A 227 -23.51 6.41 -28.01
C VAL A 227 -24.43 5.72 -27.01
N PRO A 228 -25.73 5.58 -27.30
CA PRO A 228 -26.67 4.93 -26.41
C PRO A 228 -26.20 3.51 -26.05
N GLY A 229 -26.22 3.18 -24.76
CA GLY A 229 -25.91 1.84 -24.26
C GLY A 229 -24.42 1.46 -24.20
N TRP A 230 -23.50 2.36 -24.56
CA TRP A 230 -22.05 2.10 -24.57
C TRP A 230 -21.24 3.24 -23.97
N LYS A 231 -20.25 2.92 -23.13
CA LYS A 231 -19.36 3.92 -22.50
C LYS A 231 -17.89 3.52 -22.62
N THR A 232 -17.02 4.50 -22.82
CA THR A 232 -15.57 4.28 -22.77
C THR A 232 -15.22 3.58 -21.46
N GLY A 233 -14.44 2.51 -21.56
CA GLY A 233 -14.08 1.67 -20.43
C GLY A 233 -15.00 0.48 -20.16
N ASP A 234 -16.12 0.33 -20.88
CA ASP A 234 -16.85 -0.94 -20.89
C ASP A 234 -15.93 -2.06 -21.42
N MET A 235 -16.09 -3.27 -20.87
CA MET A 235 -15.38 -4.47 -21.30
C MET A 235 -16.26 -5.29 -22.23
N ILE A 236 -15.68 -5.75 -23.33
CA ILE A 236 -16.40 -6.43 -24.40
C ILE A 236 -15.63 -7.66 -24.89
N ASN A 237 -16.37 -8.59 -25.50
CA ASN A 237 -15.80 -9.62 -26.36
C ASN A 237 -16.04 -9.21 -27.81
N VAL A 238 -15.08 -9.48 -28.69
CA VAL A 238 -15.25 -9.34 -30.14
C VAL A 238 -15.64 -10.70 -30.70
N VAL A 239 -16.88 -10.82 -31.14
CA VAL A 239 -17.50 -12.10 -31.54
C VAL A 239 -17.56 -12.29 -33.05
N LYS A 240 -17.35 -11.23 -33.85
CA LYS A 240 -17.37 -11.28 -35.33
C LYS A 240 -16.35 -10.32 -35.94
N GLY A 241 -16.09 -10.47 -37.25
CA GLY A 241 -15.19 -9.61 -38.02
C GLY A 241 -13.72 -9.98 -37.89
N GLN A 242 -12.84 -9.11 -38.39
CA GLN A 242 -11.40 -9.36 -38.49
C GLN A 242 -10.73 -9.65 -37.14
N ASN A 243 -11.22 -9.02 -36.07
CA ASN A 243 -10.65 -9.13 -34.72
C ASN A 243 -11.47 -10.09 -33.83
N ALA A 244 -12.20 -11.04 -34.42
CA ALA A 244 -13.00 -12.01 -33.67
C ALA A 244 -12.10 -12.89 -32.78
N GLY A 245 -12.57 -13.20 -31.57
CA GLY A 245 -11.85 -14.01 -30.59
C GLY A 245 -11.22 -13.21 -29.45
N LEU A 246 -11.10 -11.88 -29.58
CA LEU A 246 -10.66 -11.03 -28.48
C LEU A 246 -11.66 -11.05 -27.33
N LYS A 247 -11.19 -11.38 -26.13
CA LYS A 247 -12.02 -11.51 -24.93
C LYS A 247 -11.67 -10.46 -23.89
N ALA A 248 -12.69 -9.98 -23.18
CA ALA A 248 -12.55 -9.05 -22.06
C ALA A 248 -11.71 -7.80 -22.38
N VAL A 249 -11.72 -7.33 -23.63
CA VAL A 249 -10.97 -6.15 -24.05
C VAL A 249 -11.69 -4.88 -23.65
N ARG A 250 -10.92 -3.88 -23.20
CA ARG A 250 -11.46 -2.61 -22.73
C ARG A 250 -11.65 -1.65 -23.90
N MET A 251 -12.84 -1.06 -23.98
CA MET A 251 -13.14 -0.05 -24.98
C MET A 251 -12.44 1.28 -24.66
N LYS A 252 -11.63 1.79 -25.60
CA LYS A 252 -10.90 3.05 -25.48
C LYS A 252 -11.77 4.24 -25.87
N THR A 253 -12.38 4.18 -27.05
CA THR A 253 -13.19 5.29 -27.58
C THR A 253 -14.50 4.78 -28.13
N VAL A 254 -15.58 5.46 -27.77
CA VAL A 254 -16.90 5.25 -28.34
C VAL A 254 -17.12 6.34 -29.39
N THR A 255 -17.15 5.96 -30.67
CA THR A 255 -17.39 6.93 -31.75
C THR A 255 -18.85 6.90 -32.19
N SER A 256 -19.38 8.05 -32.59
CA SER A 256 -20.75 8.14 -33.13
C SER A 256 -20.93 7.42 -34.47
N LYS A 257 -19.83 7.02 -35.13
CA LYS A 257 -19.82 6.37 -36.45
C LYS A 257 -20.11 4.87 -36.40
N GLY A 258 -20.47 4.31 -35.24
CA GLY A 258 -20.85 2.90 -35.09
C GLY A 258 -19.69 1.91 -34.96
N ASN A 259 -18.45 2.40 -34.98
CA ASN A 259 -17.24 1.65 -34.64
C ASN A 259 -16.67 2.11 -33.30
N PHE A 260 -16.01 1.19 -32.61
CA PHE A 260 -15.40 1.40 -31.31
C PHE A 260 -13.93 1.04 -31.35
N ASP A 261 -13.11 1.89 -30.74
CA ASP A 261 -11.69 1.62 -30.63
C ASP A 261 -11.45 0.80 -29.36
N ILE A 262 -10.78 -0.33 -29.51
CA ILE A 262 -10.31 -1.19 -28.42
C ILE A 262 -8.79 -1.16 -28.36
N ARG A 263 -8.22 -1.42 -27.19
CA ARG A 263 -6.78 -1.55 -27.02
C ARG A 263 -6.41 -3.02 -26.83
N GLU A 264 -5.46 -3.50 -27.62
CA GLU A 264 -4.83 -4.81 -27.48
C GLU A 264 -3.32 -4.59 -27.41
N GLY A 265 -2.74 -4.74 -26.22
CA GLY A 265 -1.36 -4.32 -25.97
C GLY A 265 -1.15 -2.83 -26.30
N ASP A 266 -0.23 -2.55 -27.22
CA ASP A 266 0.06 -1.20 -27.70
C ASP A 266 -0.71 -0.81 -28.97
N GLN A 267 -1.47 -1.73 -29.54
CA GLN A 267 -2.25 -1.46 -30.75
C GLN A 267 -3.65 -0.97 -30.41
N ILE A 268 -4.17 -0.09 -31.29
CA ILE A 268 -5.55 0.35 -31.27
C ILE A 268 -6.25 -0.29 -32.46
N LEU A 269 -7.26 -1.10 -32.17
CA LEU A 269 -8.05 -1.77 -33.19
C LEU A 269 -9.44 -1.14 -33.22
N SER A 270 -10.02 -1.00 -34.40
CA SER A 270 -11.40 -0.52 -34.56
C SER A 270 -12.32 -1.70 -34.83
N VAL A 271 -13.42 -1.81 -34.08
CA VAL A 271 -14.41 -2.89 -34.20
C VAL A 271 -15.81 -2.34 -34.35
N SER A 272 -16.63 -2.98 -35.17
CA SER A 272 -18.04 -2.57 -35.32
C SER A 272 -18.83 -2.87 -34.05
N ARG A 273 -19.76 -1.98 -33.68
CA ARG A 273 -20.71 -2.20 -32.57
C ARG A 273 -21.54 -3.49 -32.73
N ASN A 274 -21.72 -3.96 -33.96
CA ASN A 274 -22.51 -5.17 -34.25
C ASN A 274 -21.69 -6.46 -34.08
N HIS A 275 -20.37 -6.33 -33.88
CA HIS A 275 -19.44 -7.45 -33.76
C HIS A 275 -19.00 -7.71 -32.33
N ILE A 276 -19.62 -7.06 -31.37
CA ILE A 276 -19.19 -7.09 -29.97
C ILE A 276 -20.30 -7.58 -29.06
N GLN A 277 -19.90 -8.18 -27.94
CA GLN A 277 -20.79 -8.61 -26.87
C GLN A 277 -20.35 -7.94 -25.56
N PRO A 278 -21.26 -7.33 -24.79
CA PRO A 278 -20.92 -6.73 -23.50
C PRO A 278 -20.51 -7.82 -22.49
N VAL A 279 -19.45 -7.56 -21.74
CA VAL A 279 -18.98 -8.43 -20.65
C VAL A 279 -19.20 -7.74 -19.30
N HIS A 280 -18.71 -6.51 -19.15
CA HIS A 280 -18.80 -5.74 -17.91
C HIS A 280 -18.91 -4.25 -18.21
N ARG A 281 -19.66 -3.53 -17.38
CA ARG A 281 -19.79 -2.08 -17.53
C ARG A 281 -18.63 -1.36 -16.87
N GLN A 282 -18.26 -0.20 -17.42
CA GLN A 282 -17.24 0.66 -16.85
C GLN A 282 -17.57 0.95 -15.38
N ASP A 283 -16.68 0.53 -14.50
CA ASP A 283 -16.88 0.61 -13.05
C ASP A 283 -15.72 1.30 -12.31
N GLY A 284 -14.80 1.89 -13.08
CA GLY A 284 -13.63 2.58 -12.57
C GLY A 284 -12.41 1.69 -12.35
N TYR A 285 -12.47 0.40 -12.67
CA TYR A 285 -11.35 -0.54 -12.49
C TYR A 285 -10.93 -1.18 -13.82
N ASN A 286 -9.65 -1.55 -13.90
CA ASN A 286 -9.12 -2.44 -14.92
C ASN A 286 -8.80 -3.79 -14.31
N TYR A 287 -8.93 -4.84 -15.10
CA TYR A 287 -8.84 -6.23 -14.68
C TYR A 287 -7.81 -6.96 -15.55
N SER A 288 -6.88 -7.65 -14.91
CA SER A 288 -5.86 -8.49 -15.57
C SER A 288 -5.48 -9.66 -14.68
N PHE A 289 -4.82 -10.68 -15.23
CA PHE A 289 -4.22 -11.78 -14.48
C PHE A 289 -2.70 -11.74 -14.59
#